data_AF-A0A7S2HH63-F1
#
_entry.id   AF-A0A7S2HH63-F1
#
_cell.length_a   1.000
_cell.length_b   1.000
_cell.length_c   1.000
_cell.angle_alpha   90.00
_cell.angle_beta   90.00
_cell.angle_gamma   90.00
#
_symmetry.space_group_name_H-M   'P 1'
#
loop_
_entity.id
_entity.type
_entity.pdbx_description
1 polymer ?
#
loop_
_entity_poly.entity_id
_entity_poly.type
_entity_poly.pdbx_seq_one_letter_code
_entity_poly.pdbx_strand_id
1 'polypeptide(L)'
;NTYHPSLTEDTDGFKPSNKLRNVELQFNEVFDTYTKHYYGKHAISSVYLWDKEDEGDDDSSKKEELSSFAGCFLIRKVIGEENEDENLRRGYWNSVHVVDVSLVKSGGGDGKEEDSTNDNNAKPTFVTSYKLTTTIGISMTPSKSLQLDDTNISGSLTRQHEKVMPSSLDASTTATTQQQH
;
A
#
# COMPACT_ATOMS: atom_id res chain seq x y z
N ASN A 1 1.63 -1.78 -18.53
CA ASN A 1 2.04 -2.92 -17.68
C ASN A 1 3.17 -3.67 -18.38
N THR A 2 4.32 -3.01 -18.55
CA THR A 2 5.47 -3.50 -19.35
C THR A 2 6.75 -3.23 -18.57
N TYR A 3 7.71 -4.15 -18.68
CA TYR A 3 9.00 -4.03 -18.02
C TYR A 3 9.98 -3.17 -18.80
N HIS A 4 10.90 -2.53 -18.08
CA HIS A 4 12.04 -1.82 -18.64
C HIS A 4 13.33 -2.19 -17.90
N PRO A 5 14.38 -2.64 -18.61
CA PRO A 5 14.38 -3.05 -20.03
C PRO A 5 13.34 -4.15 -20.33
N SER A 6 12.99 -4.32 -21.61
CA SER A 6 12.06 -5.37 -22.01
C SER A 6 12.60 -6.73 -21.58
N LEU A 7 11.72 -7.60 -21.07
CA LEU A 7 12.10 -8.95 -20.68
C LEU A 7 12.54 -9.74 -21.92
N THR A 8 13.50 -10.63 -21.73
CA THR A 8 13.90 -11.63 -22.72
C THR A 8 12.74 -12.61 -22.95
N GLU A 9 12.65 -13.17 -24.16
CA GLU A 9 11.55 -14.09 -24.52
C GLU A 9 11.44 -15.31 -23.57
N ASP A 10 12.54 -15.68 -22.92
CA ASP A 10 12.61 -16.81 -21.98
C ASP A 10 12.17 -16.46 -20.54
N THR A 11 11.74 -15.23 -20.26
CA THR A 11 11.43 -14.78 -18.90
C THR A 11 10.10 -14.04 -18.86
N ASP A 12 9.07 -14.64 -18.27
CA ASP A 12 7.86 -13.89 -17.93
C ASP A 12 8.10 -13.09 -16.65
N GLY A 13 7.57 -11.88 -16.65
CA GLY A 13 7.69 -10.99 -15.51
C GLY A 13 6.59 -11.27 -14.50
N PHE A 14 6.88 -10.97 -13.25
CA PHE A 14 5.88 -11.01 -12.18
C PHE A 14 4.76 -9.97 -12.39
N LYS A 15 3.59 -10.42 -12.87
CA LYS A 15 2.45 -9.55 -13.14
C LYS A 15 1.28 -9.87 -12.19
N PRO A 16 0.53 -8.86 -11.73
CA PRO A 16 -0.70 -9.10 -11.00
C PRO A 16 -1.75 -9.80 -11.87
N SER A 17 -2.67 -10.50 -11.22
CA SER A 17 -3.87 -11.05 -11.84
C SER A 17 -4.68 -9.96 -12.56
N ASN A 18 -5.48 -10.33 -13.56
CA ASN A 18 -6.26 -9.37 -14.35
C ASN A 18 -7.20 -8.52 -13.47
N LYS A 19 -7.79 -9.13 -12.44
CA LYS A 19 -8.66 -8.45 -11.47
C LYS A 19 -7.85 -7.43 -10.67
N LEU A 20 -6.71 -7.84 -10.12
CA LEU A 20 -5.86 -6.97 -9.31
C LEU A 20 -5.23 -5.85 -10.15
N ARG A 21 -4.90 -6.10 -11.42
CA ARG A 21 -4.42 -5.08 -12.35
C ARG A 21 -5.46 -3.98 -12.60
N ASN A 22 -6.75 -4.33 -12.67
CA ASN A 22 -7.81 -3.32 -12.81
C ASN A 22 -7.93 -2.43 -11.56
N VAL A 23 -7.75 -3.01 -10.37
CA VAL A 23 -7.70 -2.27 -9.10
C VAL A 23 -6.45 -1.38 -9.04
N GLU A 24 -5.30 -1.91 -9.44
CA GLU A 24 -4.02 -1.17 -9.48
C GLU A 24 -4.12 0.08 -10.36
N LEU A 25 -4.78 -0.02 -11.52
CA LEU A 25 -5.02 1.12 -12.41
C LEU A 25 -5.89 2.20 -11.74
N GLN A 26 -6.99 1.79 -11.10
CA GLN A 26 -7.86 2.72 -10.36
C GLN A 26 -7.13 3.37 -9.19
N PHE A 27 -6.32 2.61 -8.46
CA PHE A 27 -5.52 3.13 -7.36
C PHE A 27 -4.48 4.14 -7.85
N ASN A 28 -3.81 3.87 -8.98
CA ASN A 28 -2.89 4.86 -9.56
C ASN A 28 -3.60 6.20 -9.84
N GLU A 29 -4.84 6.19 -10.35
CA GLU A 29 -5.60 7.42 -10.60
C GLU A 29 -5.99 8.15 -9.29
N VAL A 30 -6.50 7.42 -8.31
CA VAL A 30 -6.88 7.97 -7.00
C VAL A 30 -5.67 8.57 -6.29
N PHE A 31 -4.57 7.83 -6.26
CA PHE A 31 -3.37 8.26 -5.55
C PHE A 31 -2.60 9.35 -6.28
N ASP A 32 -2.64 9.41 -7.62
CA ASP A 32 -2.15 10.57 -8.38
C ASP A 32 -2.93 11.84 -8.00
N THR A 33 -4.24 11.73 -7.84
CA THR A 33 -5.08 12.83 -7.35
C THR A 33 -4.69 13.23 -5.93
N TYR A 34 -4.57 12.28 -5.00
CA TYR A 34 -4.10 12.52 -3.62
C TYR A 34 -2.73 13.22 -3.61
N THR A 35 -1.79 12.74 -4.42
CA THR A 35 -0.44 13.29 -4.50
C THR A 35 -0.45 14.73 -4.96
N LYS A 36 -1.24 15.07 -5.99
CA LYS A 36 -1.37 16.46 -6.46
C LYS A 36 -1.97 17.37 -5.40
N HIS A 37 -2.96 16.90 -4.64
CA HIS A 37 -3.61 17.69 -3.59
C HIS A 37 -2.67 17.98 -2.41
N TYR A 38 -1.90 17.00 -1.96
CA TYR A 38 -1.08 17.13 -0.75
C TYR A 38 0.37 17.56 -1.00
N TYR A 39 0.96 17.20 -2.13
CA TYR A 39 2.37 17.45 -2.44
C TYR A 39 2.57 18.49 -3.55
N GLY A 40 1.49 18.93 -4.17
CA GLY A 40 1.47 19.97 -5.19
C GLY A 40 2.10 19.54 -6.52
N LYS A 41 2.48 20.54 -7.30
CA LYS A 41 3.12 20.36 -8.61
C LYS A 41 4.51 19.73 -8.44
N HIS A 42 4.97 18.92 -9.40
CA HIS A 42 6.27 18.19 -9.36
C HIS A 42 6.37 17.06 -8.33
N ALA A 43 5.25 16.57 -7.82
CA ALA A 43 5.18 15.27 -7.18
C ALA A 43 4.74 14.21 -8.20
N ILE A 44 5.36 13.04 -8.17
CA ILE A 44 4.94 11.87 -8.93
C ILE A 44 4.58 10.75 -7.97
N SER A 45 3.67 9.89 -8.41
CA SER A 45 3.21 8.78 -7.61
C SER A 45 3.04 7.51 -8.45
N SER A 46 3.12 6.36 -7.80
CA SER A 46 2.91 5.06 -8.45
C SER A 46 2.37 4.06 -7.46
N VAL A 47 1.45 3.23 -7.91
CA VAL A 47 0.92 2.09 -7.15
C VAL A 47 1.25 0.80 -7.89
N TYR A 48 1.76 -0.17 -7.15
CA TYR A 48 2.03 -1.53 -7.62
C TYR A 48 1.32 -2.51 -6.70
N LEU A 49 0.52 -3.41 -7.24
CA LEU A 49 -0.18 -4.45 -6.50
C LEU A 49 0.26 -5.83 -6.98
N TRP A 50 0.18 -6.81 -6.10
CA TRP A 50 0.47 -8.19 -6.42
C TRP A 50 -0.31 -9.19 -5.57
N ASP A 51 -0.69 -10.30 -6.19
CA ASP A 51 -1.41 -11.37 -5.51
C ASP A 51 -0.48 -12.08 -4.52
N LYS A 52 -1.04 -12.54 -3.39
CA LYS A 52 -0.35 -13.44 -2.46
C LYS A 52 -0.77 -14.86 -2.76
N GLU A 53 0.16 -15.80 -2.62
CA GLU A 53 -0.19 -17.22 -2.63
C GLU A 53 -0.96 -17.52 -1.34
N ASP A 54 -2.18 -18.04 -1.47
CA ASP A 54 -2.96 -18.47 -0.32
C ASP A 54 -2.37 -19.81 0.17
N GLU A 55 -1.76 -19.84 1.37
CA GLU A 55 -1.05 -21.01 1.93
C GLU A 55 -1.95 -22.22 2.28
N GLY A 56 -3.20 -22.32 1.79
CA GLY A 56 -4.19 -23.21 2.40
C GLY A 56 -5.33 -23.81 1.57
N ASP A 57 -5.42 -23.61 0.25
CA ASP A 57 -6.50 -24.25 -0.54
C ASP A 57 -5.92 -24.92 -1.81
N ASP A 58 -5.75 -26.25 -1.73
CA ASP A 58 -5.45 -27.15 -2.86
C ASP A 58 -6.69 -27.33 -3.79
N ASP A 59 -7.82 -26.70 -3.44
CA ASP A 59 -9.04 -26.70 -4.23
C ASP A 59 -9.08 -25.49 -5.18
N SER A 60 -8.40 -25.66 -6.32
CA SER A 60 -8.36 -24.72 -7.45
C SER A 60 -9.72 -24.27 -8.02
N SER A 61 -10.84 -24.82 -7.53
CA SER A 61 -12.19 -24.57 -8.05
C SER A 61 -12.93 -23.37 -7.42
N LYS A 62 -12.38 -22.70 -6.38
CA LYS A 62 -13.01 -21.54 -5.69
C LYS A 62 -12.28 -20.20 -5.84
N LYS A 63 -11.41 -20.08 -6.85
CA LYS A 63 -10.50 -18.94 -7.08
C LYS A 63 -11.17 -17.62 -7.54
N GLU A 64 -12.50 -17.51 -7.51
CA GLU A 64 -13.23 -16.31 -7.95
C GLU A 64 -13.46 -15.26 -6.85
N GLU A 65 -13.40 -15.65 -5.56
CA GLU A 65 -13.52 -14.72 -4.43
C GLU A 65 -12.17 -14.07 -4.07
N LEU A 66 -12.21 -12.92 -3.38
CA LEU A 66 -11.07 -12.04 -3.08
C LEU A 66 -9.89 -12.82 -2.46
N SER A 67 -8.84 -13.08 -3.23
CA SER A 67 -7.58 -13.63 -2.72
C SER A 67 -6.80 -12.56 -1.95
N SER A 68 -5.95 -13.02 -1.02
CA SER A 68 -5.03 -12.14 -0.32
C SER A 68 -4.11 -11.43 -1.33
N PHE A 69 -3.75 -10.18 -1.08
CA PHE A 69 -2.86 -9.41 -1.95
C PHE A 69 -2.01 -8.45 -1.14
N ALA A 70 -0.94 -7.97 -1.73
CA ALA A 70 -0.14 -6.90 -1.17
C ALA A 70 0.12 -5.84 -2.24
N GLY A 71 0.63 -4.71 -1.79
CA GLY A 71 0.86 -3.59 -2.68
C GLY A 71 1.79 -2.57 -2.07
N CYS A 72 2.32 -1.71 -2.92
CA CYS A 72 2.98 -0.50 -2.49
C CYS A 72 2.46 0.72 -3.22
N PHE A 73 2.41 1.82 -2.47
CA PHE A 73 2.15 3.15 -2.98
C PHE A 73 3.38 4.02 -2.71
N LEU A 74 3.89 4.63 -3.78
CA LEU A 74 5.13 5.39 -3.79
C LEU A 74 4.81 6.84 -4.13
N ILE A 75 5.42 7.78 -3.41
CA ILE A 75 5.41 9.21 -3.74
C ILE A 75 6.83 9.72 -3.78
N ARG A 76 7.14 10.47 -4.82
CA ARG A 76 8.40 11.19 -4.99
C ARG A 76 8.10 12.66 -5.27
N LYS A 77 8.60 13.55 -4.43
CA LYS A 77 8.51 15.01 -4.63
C LYS A 77 9.90 15.63 -4.55
N VAL A 78 10.23 16.43 -5.55
CA VAL A 78 11.41 17.29 -5.55
C VAL A 78 11.04 18.65 -4.97
N ILE A 79 11.86 19.16 -4.06
CA ILE A 79 11.69 20.42 -3.33
C ILE A 79 12.82 21.35 -3.79
N GLY A 80 12.50 22.59 -4.15
CA GLY A 80 13.49 23.58 -4.61
C GLY A 80 13.99 23.35 -6.04
N GLU A 81 13.13 22.86 -6.93
CA GLU A 81 13.35 23.01 -8.38
C GLU A 81 12.59 24.25 -8.86
N GLU A 82 13.26 25.08 -9.66
CA GLU A 82 12.89 26.45 -10.07
C GLU A 82 13.16 27.51 -8.99
N ASN A 83 13.35 28.77 -9.41
CA ASN A 83 13.81 29.94 -8.62
C ASN A 83 12.84 30.37 -7.49
N GLU A 84 12.19 29.43 -6.82
CA GLU A 84 11.16 29.64 -5.82
C GLU A 84 11.74 29.79 -4.40
N ASP A 85 12.93 29.23 -4.12
CA ASP A 85 13.57 29.33 -2.79
C ASP A 85 15.09 29.50 -2.88
N GLU A 86 15.58 30.72 -2.70
CA GLU A 86 17.01 31.06 -2.71
C GLU A 86 17.80 30.40 -1.55
N ASN A 87 17.09 29.89 -0.53
CA ASN A 87 17.68 29.29 0.66
C ASN A 87 17.81 27.77 0.57
N LEU A 88 17.17 27.11 -0.40
CA LEU A 88 17.22 25.67 -0.58
C LEU A 88 17.80 25.31 -1.95
N ARG A 89 18.97 24.64 -1.95
CA ARG A 89 19.60 24.21 -3.20
C ARG A 89 18.85 23.05 -3.86
N ARG A 90 18.42 22.09 -3.05
CA ARG A 90 17.76 20.86 -3.49
C ARG A 90 17.22 20.10 -2.29
N GLY A 91 15.97 19.67 -2.37
CA GLY A 91 15.34 18.80 -1.39
C GLY A 91 14.50 17.72 -2.04
N TYR A 92 14.20 16.70 -1.25
CA TYR A 92 13.63 15.46 -1.72
C TYR A 92 12.74 14.87 -0.64
N TRP A 93 11.52 14.54 -1.03
CA TRP A 93 10.58 13.79 -0.24
C TRP A 93 10.30 12.46 -0.94
N ASN A 94 10.42 11.37 -0.20
CA ASN A 94 10.10 10.01 -0.65
C ASN A 94 9.15 9.38 0.35
N SER A 95 8.00 8.91 -0.10
CA SER A 95 7.11 8.07 0.71
C SER A 95 6.97 6.70 0.09
N VAL A 96 7.11 5.67 0.93
CA VAL A 96 6.89 4.27 0.58
C VAL A 96 5.87 3.72 1.55
N HIS A 97 4.69 3.38 1.05
CA HIS A 97 3.62 2.76 1.81
C HIS A 97 3.47 1.33 1.31
N VAL A 98 3.76 0.33 2.14
CA VAL A 98 3.55 -1.09 1.83
C VAL A 98 2.32 -1.55 2.58
N VAL A 99 1.35 -2.10 1.86
CA VAL A 99 0.14 -2.69 2.42
C VAL A 99 0.14 -4.19 2.18
N ASP A 100 -0.15 -4.94 3.23
CA ASP A 100 -0.44 -6.38 3.17
C ASP A 100 -1.91 -6.58 3.57
N VAL A 101 -2.67 -7.23 2.68
CA VAL A 101 -4.08 -7.51 2.84
C VAL A 101 -4.27 -9.03 2.83
N SER A 102 -4.74 -9.57 3.95
CA SER A 102 -4.93 -11.01 4.12
C SER A 102 -6.36 -11.32 4.54
N LEU A 103 -7.00 -12.27 3.86
CA LEU A 103 -8.27 -12.85 4.33
C LEU A 103 -7.98 -13.86 5.43
N VAL A 104 -8.62 -13.69 6.57
CA VAL A 104 -8.49 -14.57 7.74
C VAL A 104 -9.85 -15.17 8.05
N LYS A 105 -9.91 -16.49 8.25
CA LYS A 105 -11.12 -17.17 8.69
C LYS A 105 -11.41 -16.78 10.14
N SER A 106 -12.55 -16.15 10.38
CA SER A 106 -13.03 -15.84 11.72
C SER A 106 -13.63 -17.12 12.31
N GLY A 107 -12.86 -17.83 13.15
CA GLY A 107 -13.35 -19.01 13.89
C GLY A 107 -12.50 -20.28 13.80
N GLY A 108 -11.20 -20.21 14.08
CA GLY A 108 -10.36 -21.39 14.26
C GLY A 108 -9.24 -21.09 15.25
N GLY A 109 -9.53 -21.20 16.55
CA GLY A 109 -8.50 -21.14 17.58
C GLY A 109 -7.53 -22.32 17.45
N ASP A 110 -6.27 -22.07 17.82
CA ASP A 110 -5.21 -23.07 17.92
C ASP A 110 -5.70 -24.40 18.52
N GLY A 111 -5.81 -25.44 17.69
CA GLY A 111 -5.59 -26.84 18.06
C GLY A 111 -6.26 -27.40 19.33
N LYS A 112 -7.42 -26.92 19.75
CA LYS A 112 -8.26 -27.61 20.74
C LYS A 112 -9.60 -27.93 20.12
N GLU A 113 -9.81 -29.23 19.86
CA GLU A 113 -11.13 -29.82 19.65
C GLU A 113 -12.03 -29.41 20.81
N GLU A 114 -12.90 -28.43 20.60
CA GLU A 114 -14.05 -28.19 21.46
C GLU A 114 -15.28 -28.84 20.82
N ASP A 115 -16.00 -29.51 21.71
CA ASP A 115 -17.04 -30.49 21.46
C ASP A 115 -18.12 -29.99 20.49
N SER A 116 -18.30 -30.77 19.45
CA SER A 116 -19.28 -30.64 18.37
C SER A 116 -20.71 -30.45 18.89
N THR A 117 -21.20 -29.21 18.88
CA THR A 117 -22.64 -28.96 18.71
C THR A 117 -22.92 -28.69 17.24
N ASN A 118 -23.62 -29.66 16.66
CA ASN A 118 -23.84 -29.90 15.25
C ASN A 118 -24.84 -28.89 14.65
N ASP A 119 -24.42 -27.67 14.36
CA ASP A 119 -25.22 -26.68 13.61
C ASP A 119 -24.63 -26.50 12.20
N ASN A 120 -25.02 -27.39 11.29
CA ASN A 120 -24.44 -27.57 9.94
C ASN A 120 -24.74 -26.45 8.93
N ASN A 121 -25.10 -25.24 9.38
CA ASN A 121 -25.46 -24.13 8.48
C ASN A 121 -24.76 -22.79 8.81
N ALA A 122 -23.75 -22.79 9.68
CA ALA A 122 -22.96 -21.58 9.91
C ALA A 122 -22.02 -21.32 8.72
N LYS A 123 -22.37 -20.35 7.87
CA LYS A 123 -21.49 -19.86 6.79
C LYS A 123 -20.16 -19.38 7.41
N PRO A 124 -18.99 -19.77 6.87
CA PRO A 124 -17.72 -19.28 7.38
C PRO A 124 -17.67 -17.76 7.29
N THR A 125 -17.45 -17.12 8.44
CA THR A 125 -17.19 -15.68 8.53
C THR A 125 -15.72 -15.41 8.23
N PHE A 126 -15.44 -14.51 7.30
CA PHE A 126 -14.08 -14.05 7.04
C PHE A 126 -13.91 -12.63 7.59
N VAL A 127 -12.68 -12.30 7.98
CA VAL A 127 -12.25 -10.94 8.30
C VAL A 127 -11.05 -10.62 7.44
N THR A 128 -10.89 -9.36 7.09
CA THR A 128 -9.74 -8.88 6.33
C THR A 128 -8.77 -8.18 7.27
N SER A 129 -7.55 -8.69 7.38
CA SER A 129 -6.46 -8.02 8.08
C SER A 129 -5.71 -7.12 7.10
N TYR A 130 -5.48 -5.87 7.51
CA TYR A 130 -4.71 -4.87 6.81
C TYR A 130 -3.50 -4.50 7.65
N LYS A 131 -2.30 -4.68 7.10
CA LYS A 131 -1.05 -4.23 7.69
C LYS A 131 -0.41 -3.19 6.79
N LEU A 132 -0.29 -1.96 7.29
CA LEU A 132 0.30 -0.83 6.57
C LEU A 132 1.65 -0.47 7.22
N THR A 133 2.71 -0.55 6.43
CA THR A 133 4.06 -0.09 6.81
C THR A 133 4.41 1.12 5.95
N THR A 134 4.58 2.28 6.59
CA THR A 134 4.93 3.54 5.91
C THR A 134 6.33 3.95 6.29
N THR A 135 7.16 4.22 5.29
CA THR A 135 8.48 4.83 5.45
C THR A 135 8.50 6.15 4.69
N ILE A 136 8.87 7.23 5.38
CA ILE A 136 9.05 8.55 4.79
C ILE A 136 10.52 8.92 4.91
N GLY A 137 11.16 9.19 3.77
CA GLY A 137 12.52 9.69 3.67
C GLY A 137 12.53 11.15 3.24
N ILE A 138 13.33 11.96 3.93
CA ILE A 138 13.52 13.37 3.63
C ILE A 138 15.02 13.61 3.46
N SER A 139 15.39 14.40 2.45
CA SER A 139 16.74 14.91 2.29
C SER A 139 16.68 16.36 1.82
N MET A 140 17.42 17.25 2.45
CA MET A 140 17.47 18.67 2.16
C MET A 140 18.92 19.13 2.22
N THR A 141 19.32 19.86 1.18
CA THR A 141 20.63 20.52 1.11
C THR A 141 20.38 22.04 1.05
N PRO A 142 20.75 22.79 2.10
CA PRO A 142 20.64 24.24 2.12
C PRO A 142 21.47 24.90 1.01
N SER A 143 21.10 26.13 0.66
CA SER A 143 21.84 26.94 -0.31
C SER A 143 23.17 27.43 0.26
N LYS A 144 24.17 27.61 -0.63
CA LYS A 144 25.49 28.15 -0.29
C LYS A 144 25.42 29.60 0.21
N SER A 145 24.34 30.32 -0.11
CA SER A 145 24.09 31.70 0.37
C SER A 145 23.98 31.78 1.89
N LEU A 146 23.61 30.68 2.56
CA LEU A 146 23.47 30.62 4.01
C LEU A 146 24.81 30.49 4.75
N GLN A 147 25.94 30.40 4.04
CA GLN A 147 27.28 30.19 4.62
C GLN A 147 27.37 28.98 5.56
N LEU A 148 26.42 28.03 5.44
CA LEU A 148 26.52 26.72 6.06
C LEU A 148 27.38 25.85 5.14
N ASP A 149 28.64 25.67 5.51
CA ASP A 149 29.54 24.75 4.82
C ASP A 149 28.97 23.32 4.89
N ASP A 150 28.72 22.73 3.72
CA ASP A 150 28.34 21.33 3.47
C ASP A 150 27.40 20.66 4.50
N THR A 151 26.34 21.35 4.90
CA THR A 151 25.30 20.75 5.75
C THR A 151 24.28 19.98 4.90
N ASN A 152 24.01 18.72 5.26
CA ASN A 152 22.91 17.93 4.69
C ASN A 152 21.98 17.48 5.82
N ILE A 153 20.69 17.78 5.68
CA ILE A 153 19.66 17.30 6.60
C ILE A 153 18.93 16.17 5.91
N SER A 154 19.21 14.94 6.31
CA SER A 154 18.53 13.77 5.77
C SER A 154 18.23 12.73 6.83
N GLY A 155 17.19 11.94 6.57
CA GLY A 155 16.76 10.87 7.46
C GLY A 155 15.52 10.19 6.92
N SER A 156 15.12 9.13 7.62
CA SER A 156 13.85 8.46 7.36
C SER A 156 13.14 8.11 8.67
N LEU A 157 11.82 7.97 8.59
CA LEU A 157 10.98 7.49 9.67
C LEU A 157 10.04 6.42 9.15
N THR A 158 10.02 5.28 9.84
CA THR A 158 9.13 4.15 9.53
C THR A 158 8.12 3.95 10.64
N ARG A 159 6.85 3.75 10.28
CA ARG A 159 5.76 3.38 11.19
C ARG A 159 4.96 2.23 10.60
N GLN A 160 4.46 1.36 11.46
CA GLN A 160 3.57 0.25 11.09
C GLN A 160 2.24 0.39 11.83
N HIS A 161 1.14 0.08 11.15
CA HIS A 161 -0.20 0.01 11.73
C HIS A 161 -0.92 -1.23 11.20
N GLU A 162 -1.68 -1.91 12.06
CA GLU A 162 -2.46 -3.10 11.69
C GLU A 162 -3.93 -2.89 12.08
N LYS A 163 -4.85 -3.38 11.25
CA LYS A 163 -6.28 -3.30 11.48
C LYS A 163 -7.00 -4.50 10.88
N VAL A 164 -7.88 -5.11 11.66
CA VAL A 164 -8.77 -6.19 11.19
C VAL A 164 -10.18 -5.63 11.01
N MET A 165 -10.80 -5.92 9.87
CA MET A 165 -12.16 -5.48 9.52
C MET A 165 -13.03 -6.67 9.10
N PRO A 166 -14.35 -6.67 9.40
CA PRO A 166 -15.27 -7.67 8.86
C PRO A 166 -15.27 -7.67 7.32
N SER A 167 -15.32 -8.85 6.69
CA SER A 167 -15.30 -8.96 5.22
C SER A 167 -16.64 -8.61 4.55
N SER A 168 -17.61 -8.07 5.27
CA SER A 168 -18.93 -7.69 4.73
C SER A 168 -18.85 -6.39 3.95
N LEU A 169 -18.93 -6.49 2.62
CA LEU A 169 -19.30 -5.38 1.73
C LEU A 169 -20.79 -5.08 1.90
N ASP A 170 -21.15 -4.33 2.93
CA ASP A 170 -22.26 -3.40 2.83
C ASP A 170 -21.65 -2.02 2.58
N ALA A 171 -21.73 -1.57 1.33
CA ALA A 171 -21.24 -0.28 0.85
C ALA A 171 -22.03 0.93 1.42
N SER A 172 -22.57 0.84 2.64
CA SER A 172 -23.31 1.91 3.32
C SER A 172 -22.65 2.45 4.59
N THR A 173 -21.58 1.84 5.10
CA THR A 173 -20.96 2.27 6.36
C THR A 173 -19.64 3.00 6.15
N THR A 174 -19.60 3.94 5.20
CA THR A 174 -18.53 4.96 5.12
C THR A 174 -19.07 6.26 5.67
N ALA A 175 -18.84 6.50 6.97
CA ALA A 175 -18.61 7.82 7.59
C ALA A 175 -18.92 7.77 9.09
N THR A 176 -18.01 7.23 9.90
CA THR A 176 -17.86 7.73 11.27
C THR A 176 -16.40 7.67 11.67
N THR A 177 -15.62 8.61 11.13
CA THR A 177 -14.40 9.06 11.81
C THR A 177 -14.86 9.72 13.10
N GLN A 178 -14.85 8.98 14.20
CA GLN A 178 -14.91 9.58 15.53
C GLN A 178 -13.66 10.44 15.69
N GLN A 179 -13.89 11.74 15.74
CA GLN A 179 -13.00 12.71 16.36
C GLN A 179 -12.60 12.18 17.75
N GLN A 180 -11.31 11.97 17.96
CA GLN A 180 -10.75 12.05 19.30
C GLN A 180 -9.96 13.34 19.38
N HIS A 181 -10.37 14.14 20.37
CA HIS A 181 -9.82 15.41 20.80
C HIS A 181 -8.35 15.33 21.20
#